data_AF-A0A5N5E282-F1
#
_entry.id   AF-A0A5N5E282-F1
#
_cell.length_a   1.000
_cell.length_b   1.000
_cell.length_c   1.000
_cell.angle_alpha   90.00
_cell.angle_beta   90.00
_cell.angle_gamma   90.00
#
_symmetry.space_group_name_H-M   'P 1'
#
loop_
_entity.id
_entity.type
_entity.pdbx_description
1 polymer ?
#
loop_
_entity_poly.entity_id
_entity_poly.type
_entity_poly.pdbx_seq_one_letter_code
_entity_poly.pdbx_strand_id
1 'polypeptide(L)'
;QTLGLIRDSQTVLTTQSDQSSAIKQFSTDLDALAAQLRTSDPDIRRVIDNGIPASEQVGALVRDGGPSLTTDLSNLASTARTLTPRTIALQPLLIFMPGLAAGIPSAIEADGPSQRQGLVLETNAPFPCTVGYEGTMAILDEMKRKDPNFDDTQQDFPVNVAASCLAPQGSETGVRSANRVVFADPNTPQPWDDKPKVDPDKLNLNPIATQLAPSFGATPK
;
A
#
# COMPACT_ATOMS: atom_id res chain seq x y z
N GLN A 1 -51.47 -65.69 49.04
CA GLN A 1 -51.51 -64.49 48.16
C GLN A 1 -51.60 -63.20 48.96
N THR A 2 -52.53 -63.05 49.90
CA THR A 2 -52.75 -61.79 50.67
C THR A 2 -51.58 -61.35 51.56
N LEU A 3 -50.83 -62.29 52.14
CA LEU A 3 -49.62 -61.99 52.95
C LEU A 3 -48.44 -61.42 52.15
N GLY A 4 -48.34 -61.77 50.86
CA GLY A 4 -47.34 -61.20 49.96
C GLY A 4 -47.62 -59.73 49.69
N LEU A 5 -48.88 -59.41 49.34
CA LEU A 5 -49.35 -58.04 49.13
C LEU A 5 -49.07 -57.13 50.32
N ILE A 6 -49.27 -57.62 51.55
CA ILE A 6 -49.05 -56.83 52.77
C ILE A 6 -47.56 -56.52 52.97
N ARG A 7 -46.65 -57.49 52.77
CA ARG A 7 -45.19 -57.24 52.86
C ARG A 7 -44.67 -56.33 51.76
N ASP A 8 -45.18 -56.52 50.54
CA ASP A 8 -44.79 -55.70 49.40
C ASP A 8 -45.28 -54.26 49.59
N SER A 9 -46.51 -54.08 50.11
CA SER A 9 -47.05 -52.76 50.44
C SER A 9 -46.28 -52.07 51.58
N GLN A 10 -45.81 -52.81 52.59
CA GLN A 10 -44.97 -52.26 53.66
C GLN A 10 -43.63 -51.77 53.10
N THR A 11 -43.00 -52.55 52.22
CA THR A 11 -41.75 -52.18 51.56
C THR A 11 -41.93 -50.93 50.72
N VAL A 12 -42.97 -50.88 49.87
CA VAL A 12 -43.26 -49.74 48.99
C VAL A 12 -43.62 -48.47 49.77
N LEU A 13 -44.40 -48.58 50.86
CA LEU A 13 -44.75 -47.44 51.70
C LEU A 13 -43.56 -46.93 52.52
N THR A 14 -42.67 -47.83 52.97
CA THR A 14 -41.43 -47.45 53.67
C THR A 14 -40.47 -46.76 52.70
N THR A 15 -40.25 -47.30 51.50
CA THR A 15 -39.45 -46.65 50.46
C THR A 15 -40.04 -45.28 50.06
N GLN A 16 -41.37 -45.15 49.93
CA GLN A 16 -41.99 -43.85 49.65
C GLN A 16 -41.84 -42.87 50.82
N SER A 17 -41.94 -43.33 52.07
CA SER A 17 -41.68 -42.51 53.25
C SER A 17 -40.23 -42.02 53.26
N ASP A 18 -39.28 -42.93 53.03
CA ASP A 18 -37.84 -42.66 53.04
C ASP A 18 -37.42 -41.73 51.89
N GLN A 19 -38.06 -41.85 50.71
CA GLN A 19 -37.79 -41.00 49.54
C GLN A 19 -38.66 -39.74 49.48
N SER A 20 -39.61 -39.55 50.41
CA SER A 20 -40.51 -38.40 50.39
C SER A 20 -39.77 -37.06 50.50
N SER A 21 -38.67 -37.02 51.25
CA SER A 21 -37.78 -35.86 51.37
C SER A 21 -37.03 -35.61 50.05
N ALA A 22 -36.54 -36.64 49.38
CA ALA A 22 -35.86 -36.55 48.10
C ALA A 22 -36.79 -36.05 46.98
N ILE A 23 -38.04 -36.52 46.94
CA ILE A 23 -39.04 -36.06 45.96
C ILE A 23 -39.39 -34.58 46.19
N LYS A 24 -39.55 -34.16 47.45
CA LYS A 24 -39.79 -32.75 47.80
C LYS A 24 -38.59 -31.87 47.46
N GLN A 25 -37.37 -32.33 47.74
CA GLN A 25 -36.15 -31.61 47.39
C GLN A 25 -36.03 -31.46 45.87
N PHE A 26 -36.18 -32.54 45.11
CA PHE A 26 -36.16 -32.50 43.65
C PHE A 26 -37.20 -31.52 43.09
N SER A 27 -38.42 -31.52 43.63
CA SER A 27 -39.47 -30.60 43.20
C SER A 27 -39.12 -29.15 43.51
N THR A 28 -38.50 -28.89 44.67
CA THR A 28 -38.03 -27.55 45.08
C THR A 28 -36.89 -27.07 44.20
N ASP A 29 -35.93 -27.95 43.89
CA ASP A 29 -34.79 -27.65 43.02
C ASP A 29 -35.25 -27.39 41.59
N LEU A 30 -36.25 -28.13 41.10
CA LEU A 30 -36.86 -27.91 39.79
C LEU A 30 -37.57 -26.56 39.72
N ASP A 31 -38.29 -26.18 40.78
CA ASP A 31 -38.96 -24.88 40.86
C ASP A 31 -37.94 -23.73 40.92
N ALA A 32 -36.85 -23.91 41.67
CA ALA A 32 -35.74 -22.95 41.71
C ALA A 32 -35.06 -22.81 40.34
N LEU A 33 -34.84 -23.93 39.62
CA LEU A 33 -34.29 -23.92 38.27
C LEU A 33 -35.23 -23.22 37.28
N ALA A 34 -36.54 -23.51 37.34
CA ALA A 34 -37.54 -22.86 36.50
C ALA A 34 -37.64 -21.35 36.78
N ALA A 35 -37.58 -20.95 38.06
CA ALA A 35 -37.56 -19.54 38.46
C ALA A 35 -36.29 -18.83 37.96
N GLN A 36 -35.13 -19.48 38.03
CA GLN A 36 -33.87 -18.95 37.53
C GLN A 36 -33.90 -18.81 36.00
N LEU A 37 -34.37 -19.84 35.28
CA LEU A 37 -34.55 -19.79 33.82
C LEU A 37 -35.46 -18.65 33.40
N ARG A 38 -36.60 -18.46 34.08
CA ARG A 38 -37.53 -17.35 33.80
C ARG A 38 -36.88 -15.99 34.07
N THR A 39 -36.06 -15.89 35.11
CA THR A 39 -35.33 -14.66 35.44
C THR A 39 -34.24 -14.35 34.42
N SER A 40 -33.58 -15.40 33.89
CA SER A 40 -32.51 -15.30 32.88
C SER A 40 -33.03 -15.25 31.43
N ASP A 41 -34.31 -15.52 31.16
CA ASP A 41 -34.90 -15.50 29.81
C ASP A 41 -34.61 -14.19 29.02
N PRO A 42 -34.73 -12.98 29.61
CA PRO A 42 -34.36 -11.75 28.92
C PRO A 42 -32.89 -11.67 28.54
N ASP A 43 -31.99 -12.19 29.39
CA ASP A 43 -30.55 -12.21 29.10
C ASP A 43 -30.21 -13.21 28.01
N ILE A 44 -30.83 -14.40 28.03
CA ILE A 44 -30.67 -15.41 26.98
C ILE A 44 -31.15 -14.85 25.64
N ARG A 45 -32.32 -14.21 25.61
CA ARG A 45 -32.81 -13.53 24.38
C ARG A 45 -31.86 -12.44 23.92
N ARG A 46 -31.38 -11.60 24.84
CA ARG A 46 -30.41 -10.55 24.52
C ARG A 46 -29.13 -11.10 23.89
N VAL A 47 -28.62 -12.24 24.38
CA VAL A 47 -27.43 -12.89 23.79
C VAL A 47 -27.74 -13.43 22.40
N ILE A 48 -28.90 -14.03 22.17
CA ILE A 48 -29.31 -14.54 20.86
C ILE A 48 -29.51 -13.39 19.87
N ASP A 49 -30.28 -12.38 20.27
CA ASP A 49 -30.64 -11.23 19.45
C ASP A 49 -29.42 -10.39 19.05
N ASN A 50 -28.41 -10.29 19.90
CA ASN A 50 -27.18 -9.55 19.59
C ASN A 50 -26.08 -10.44 18.97
N GLY A 51 -26.04 -11.73 19.32
CA GLY A 51 -25.03 -12.67 18.86
C GLY A 51 -25.15 -13.02 17.38
N ILE A 52 -26.38 -13.16 16.88
CA ILE A 52 -26.62 -13.46 15.46
C ILE A 52 -26.16 -12.29 14.56
N PRO A 53 -26.61 -11.03 14.75
CA PRO A 53 -26.16 -9.92 13.94
C PRO A 53 -24.66 -9.66 14.03
N ALA A 54 -24.05 -9.83 15.21
CA ALA A 54 -22.60 -9.71 15.36
C ALA A 54 -21.85 -10.78 14.52
N SER A 55 -22.35 -12.02 14.52
CA SER A 55 -21.78 -13.11 13.71
C SER A 55 -21.93 -12.86 12.21
N GLU A 56 -23.08 -12.32 11.78
CA GLU A 56 -23.32 -11.92 10.38
C GLU A 56 -22.39 -10.80 9.93
N GLN A 57 -22.17 -9.78 10.77
CA GLN A 57 -21.26 -8.68 10.51
C GLN A 57 -19.80 -9.16 10.39
N VAL A 58 -19.35 -10.04 11.30
CA VAL A 58 -18.01 -10.64 11.21
C VAL A 58 -17.89 -11.48 9.93
N GLY A 59 -18.92 -12.28 9.61
CA GLY A 59 -18.96 -13.05 8.37
C GLY A 59 -18.93 -12.17 7.13
N ALA A 60 -19.64 -11.05 7.12
CA ALA A 60 -19.63 -10.07 6.04
C ALA A 60 -18.26 -9.42 5.89
N LEU A 61 -17.64 -8.98 6.98
CA LEU A 61 -16.29 -8.41 6.95
C LEU A 61 -15.27 -9.36 6.32
N VAL A 62 -15.33 -10.66 6.67
CA VAL A 62 -14.44 -11.68 6.09
C VAL A 62 -14.75 -11.93 4.62
N ARG A 63 -16.04 -12.05 4.23
CA ARG A 63 -16.43 -12.28 2.83
C ARG A 63 -16.09 -11.10 1.93
N ASP A 64 -16.31 -9.88 2.41
CA ASP A 64 -16.19 -8.67 1.60
C ASP A 64 -14.72 -8.18 1.56
N GLY A 65 -14.00 -8.27 2.68
CA GLY A 65 -12.60 -7.84 2.78
C GLY A 65 -11.56 -8.91 2.40
N GLY A 66 -11.90 -10.19 2.56
CA GLY A 66 -10.98 -11.31 2.33
C GLY A 66 -10.42 -11.40 0.91
N PRO A 67 -11.24 -11.30 -0.15
CA PRO A 67 -10.77 -11.34 -1.53
C PRO A 67 -9.79 -10.21 -1.86
N SER A 68 -10.12 -8.96 -1.51
CA SER A 68 -9.25 -7.81 -1.76
C SER A 68 -7.92 -7.92 -1.02
N LEU A 69 -7.95 -8.27 0.27
CA LEU A 69 -6.73 -8.48 1.05
C LEU A 69 -5.86 -9.60 0.46
N THR A 70 -6.48 -10.69 -0.02
CA THR A 70 -5.76 -11.79 -0.67
C THR A 70 -5.10 -11.34 -1.98
N THR A 71 -5.81 -10.55 -2.78
CA THR A 71 -5.28 -9.97 -4.02
C THR A 71 -4.10 -9.04 -3.73
N ASP A 72 -4.22 -8.15 -2.76
CA ASP A 72 -3.16 -7.21 -2.40
C ASP A 72 -1.90 -7.93 -1.91
N LEU A 73 -2.05 -8.91 -1.02
CA LEU A 73 -0.93 -9.73 -0.54
C LEU A 73 -0.30 -10.55 -1.68
N SER A 74 -1.11 -11.03 -2.62
CA SER A 74 -0.62 -11.76 -3.79
C SER A 74 0.15 -10.85 -4.75
N ASN A 75 -0.34 -9.63 -5.00
CA ASN A 75 0.32 -8.61 -5.81
C ASN A 75 1.64 -8.18 -5.17
N LEU A 76 1.68 -7.97 -3.86
CA LEU A 76 2.90 -7.66 -3.12
C LEU A 76 3.91 -8.81 -3.20
N ALA A 77 3.47 -10.05 -3.01
CA ALA A 77 4.34 -11.22 -3.13
C ALA A 77 4.89 -11.40 -4.56
N SER A 78 4.05 -11.17 -5.58
CA SER A 78 4.46 -11.19 -6.98
C SER A 78 5.53 -10.12 -7.26
N THR A 79 5.26 -8.88 -6.84
CA THR A 79 6.19 -7.75 -6.95
C THR A 79 7.53 -8.06 -6.27
N ALA A 80 7.50 -8.57 -5.04
CA ALA A 80 8.70 -8.98 -4.31
C ALA A 80 9.49 -10.05 -5.09
N ARG A 81 8.84 -11.10 -5.59
CA ARG A 81 9.52 -12.13 -6.42
C ARG A 81 10.14 -11.55 -7.69
N THR A 82 9.50 -10.55 -8.30
CA THR A 82 10.03 -9.85 -9.49
C THR A 82 11.22 -8.96 -9.16
N LEU A 83 11.25 -8.32 -7.99
CA LEU A 83 12.36 -7.46 -7.56
C LEU A 83 13.55 -8.25 -7.00
N THR A 84 13.33 -9.38 -6.31
CA THR A 84 14.40 -10.20 -5.70
C THR A 84 15.57 -10.49 -6.65
N PRO A 85 15.40 -11.00 -7.88
CA PRO A 85 16.53 -11.24 -8.78
C PRO A 85 17.19 -9.94 -9.29
N ARG A 86 16.47 -8.81 -9.28
CA ARG A 86 17.01 -7.49 -9.65
C ARG A 86 17.79 -6.83 -8.53
N THR A 87 17.72 -7.33 -7.30
CA THR A 87 18.52 -6.81 -6.18
C THR A 87 20.02 -6.89 -6.46
N ILE A 88 20.50 -7.92 -7.18
CA ILE A 88 21.92 -8.03 -7.58
C ILE A 88 22.34 -6.91 -8.55
N ALA A 89 21.42 -6.44 -9.40
CA ALA A 89 21.67 -5.32 -10.31
C ALA A 89 21.51 -3.95 -9.62
N LEU A 90 20.61 -3.85 -8.64
CA LEU A 90 20.35 -2.63 -7.88
C LEU A 90 21.33 -2.42 -6.72
N GLN A 91 21.89 -3.47 -6.17
CA GLN A 91 22.78 -3.42 -5.01
C GLN A 91 24.07 -2.62 -5.31
N PRO A 92 24.79 -2.83 -6.43
CA PRO A 92 25.91 -1.97 -6.80
C PRO A 92 25.46 -0.52 -6.91
N LEU A 93 24.36 -0.24 -7.63
CA LEU A 93 23.82 1.11 -7.80
C LEU A 93 23.54 1.78 -6.44
N LEU A 94 22.86 1.09 -5.52
CA LEU A 94 22.51 1.59 -4.19
C LEU A 94 23.72 1.73 -3.26
N ILE A 95 24.74 0.87 -3.39
CA ILE A 95 26.00 0.97 -2.65
C ILE A 95 26.86 2.12 -3.17
N PHE A 96 26.85 2.38 -4.48
CA PHE A 96 27.62 3.47 -5.09
C PHE A 96 26.89 4.83 -5.02
N MET A 97 25.59 4.86 -4.77
CA MET A 97 24.79 6.08 -4.62
C MET A 97 25.33 7.06 -3.57
N PRO A 98 25.69 6.65 -2.33
CA PRO A 98 26.36 7.52 -1.37
C PRO A 98 27.71 8.03 -1.87
N GLY A 99 28.44 7.25 -2.67
CA GLY A 99 29.72 7.65 -3.26
C GLY A 99 29.57 8.74 -4.32
N LEU A 100 28.51 8.66 -5.16
CA LEU A 100 28.14 9.75 -6.08
C LEU A 100 27.73 11.02 -5.30
N ALA A 101 26.98 10.86 -4.21
CA ALA A 101 26.62 11.96 -3.31
C ALA A 101 27.84 12.56 -2.58
N ALA A 102 28.87 11.76 -2.30
CA ALA A 102 30.10 12.17 -1.62
C ALA A 102 31.16 12.75 -2.56
N GLY A 103 31.05 12.56 -3.88
CA GLY A 103 31.92 13.20 -4.89
C GLY A 103 31.57 14.66 -5.20
N ILE A 104 30.58 15.19 -4.51
CA ILE A 104 30.00 16.53 -4.73
C ILE A 104 30.74 17.67 -4.00
N PRO A 105 31.29 17.50 -2.79
CA PRO A 105 32.01 18.58 -2.10
C PRO A 105 33.35 18.95 -2.74
N SER A 106 33.89 18.17 -3.69
CA SER A 106 35.14 18.52 -4.38
C SER A 106 34.99 19.62 -5.44
N ALA A 107 33.77 20.10 -5.73
CA ALA A 107 33.53 21.20 -6.68
C ALA A 107 33.44 22.59 -6.02
N ILE A 108 33.93 22.72 -4.78
CA ILE A 108 33.93 23.97 -4.02
C ILE A 108 35.35 24.55 -4.03
N GLU A 109 35.72 25.23 -5.12
CA GLU A 109 36.83 26.17 -5.07
C GLU A 109 36.37 27.49 -4.44
N ALA A 110 37.20 28.05 -3.56
CA ALA A 110 36.90 29.27 -2.83
C ALA A 110 36.74 30.51 -3.74
N ASP A 111 37.22 30.47 -4.99
CA ASP A 111 37.25 31.62 -5.91
C ASP A 111 36.77 31.32 -7.36
N GLY A 112 36.13 30.17 -7.62
CA GLY A 112 35.66 29.75 -8.96
C GLY A 112 34.12 29.60 -9.07
N PRO A 113 33.54 29.50 -10.30
CA PRO A 113 32.11 29.22 -10.48
C PRO A 113 31.78 27.81 -9.98
N SER A 114 31.42 27.71 -8.70
CA SER A 114 31.12 26.44 -8.03
C SER A 114 29.86 25.79 -8.61
N GLN A 115 30.01 24.55 -9.10
CA GLN A 115 28.88 23.70 -9.46
C GLN A 115 28.49 22.83 -8.27
N ARG A 116 27.35 23.13 -7.64
CA ARG A 116 26.76 22.26 -6.62
C ARG A 116 25.96 21.16 -7.32
N GLN A 117 26.63 20.06 -7.67
CA GLN A 117 25.93 18.85 -8.09
C GLN A 117 25.37 18.17 -6.84
N GLY A 118 24.20 17.53 -6.91
CA GLY A 118 23.53 17.01 -5.72
C GLY A 118 22.57 15.91 -6.11
N LEU A 119 22.65 14.74 -5.47
CA LEU A 119 21.54 13.79 -5.54
C LEU A 119 20.48 14.25 -4.53
N VAL A 120 19.38 14.79 -5.06
CA VAL A 120 18.27 15.23 -4.23
C VAL A 120 17.06 14.36 -4.55
N LEU A 121 16.71 13.48 -3.60
CA LEU A 121 15.53 12.62 -3.65
C LEU A 121 14.30 13.47 -3.32
N GLU A 122 13.82 14.19 -4.32
CA GLU A 122 12.72 15.12 -4.16
C GLU A 122 11.37 14.46 -4.47
N THR A 123 10.53 14.33 -3.43
CA THR A 123 9.11 14.00 -3.59
C THR A 123 8.30 15.29 -3.59
N ASN A 124 7.86 15.71 -4.77
CA ASN A 124 6.96 16.86 -4.96
C ASN A 124 7.53 18.24 -4.55
N ALA A 125 8.86 18.38 -4.49
CA ALA A 125 9.56 19.65 -4.21
C ALA A 125 10.75 19.82 -5.18
N PRO A 126 10.63 20.61 -6.25
CA PRO A 126 9.52 21.47 -6.63
C PRO A 126 8.32 20.67 -7.19
N PHE A 127 7.15 21.32 -7.20
CA PHE A 127 5.92 20.74 -7.75
C PHE A 127 6.09 20.30 -9.21
N PRO A 128 5.38 19.24 -9.66
CA PRO A 128 5.39 18.82 -11.05
C PRO A 128 4.86 19.94 -11.94
N CYS A 129 5.40 19.99 -13.15
CA CYS A 129 4.93 20.91 -14.18
C CYS A 129 3.54 20.50 -14.66
N THR A 130 2.57 21.41 -14.56
CA THR A 130 1.19 21.18 -15.04
C THR A 130 0.89 21.88 -16.37
N VAL A 131 1.77 22.80 -16.80
CA VAL A 131 1.60 23.59 -18.02
C VAL A 131 2.07 22.82 -19.25
N GLY A 132 1.24 22.75 -20.28
CA GLY A 132 1.51 22.03 -21.53
C GLY A 132 0.90 20.62 -21.62
N TYR A 133 0.10 20.24 -20.62
CA TYR A 133 -0.63 18.97 -20.56
C TYR A 133 -2.14 19.11 -20.78
N GLU A 134 -2.63 20.33 -21.03
CA GLU A 134 -4.05 20.66 -21.19
C GLU A 134 -4.69 19.91 -22.37
N GLY A 135 -3.91 19.62 -23.42
CA GLY A 135 -4.37 18.81 -24.55
C GLY A 135 -4.78 17.40 -24.14
N THR A 136 -4.14 16.82 -23.12
CA THR A 136 -4.54 15.51 -22.57
C THR A 136 -5.89 15.64 -21.86
N MET A 137 -6.10 16.70 -21.09
CA MET A 137 -7.37 16.95 -20.41
C MET A 137 -8.51 17.17 -21.42
N ALA A 138 -8.25 17.90 -22.50
CA ALA A 138 -9.22 18.09 -23.59
C ALA A 138 -9.61 16.76 -24.27
N ILE A 139 -8.67 15.83 -24.44
CA ILE A 139 -8.97 14.47 -24.94
C ILE A 139 -9.88 13.73 -23.96
N LEU A 140 -9.57 13.77 -22.66
CA LEU A 140 -10.39 13.11 -21.64
C LEU A 140 -11.81 13.70 -21.57
N ASP A 141 -11.93 15.02 -21.68
CA ASP A 141 -13.23 15.71 -21.71
C ASP A 141 -14.05 15.33 -22.96
N GLU A 142 -13.39 15.16 -24.10
CA GLU A 142 -14.02 14.65 -25.33
C GLU A 142 -14.52 13.21 -25.15
N MET A 143 -13.72 12.34 -24.54
CA MET A 143 -14.09 10.95 -24.27
C MET A 143 -15.32 10.89 -23.34
N LYS A 144 -15.31 11.64 -22.24
CA LYS A 144 -16.43 11.73 -21.29
C LYS A 144 -17.70 12.33 -21.90
N ARG A 145 -17.56 13.22 -22.89
CA ARG A 145 -18.71 13.77 -23.62
C ARG A 145 -19.34 12.75 -24.56
N LYS A 146 -18.54 11.87 -25.16
CA LYS A 146 -19.01 10.78 -26.03
C LYS A 146 -19.61 9.63 -25.23
N ASP A 147 -19.00 9.29 -24.11
CA ASP A 147 -19.46 8.27 -23.18
C ASP A 147 -19.39 8.81 -21.74
N PRO A 148 -20.53 9.15 -21.12
CA PRO A 148 -20.58 9.61 -19.74
C PRO A 148 -20.03 8.61 -18.71
N ASN A 149 -19.95 7.31 -19.05
CA ASN A 149 -19.40 6.26 -18.19
C ASN A 149 -17.93 5.93 -18.51
N PHE A 150 -17.27 6.74 -19.35
CA PHE A 150 -15.87 6.56 -19.69
C PHE A 150 -14.97 6.63 -18.44
N ASP A 151 -14.18 5.58 -18.23
CA ASP A 151 -13.20 5.44 -17.16
C ASP A 151 -11.79 5.41 -17.76
N ASP A 152 -11.03 6.49 -17.55
CA ASP A 152 -9.67 6.67 -18.05
C ASP A 152 -8.63 5.77 -17.38
N THR A 153 -9.01 5.03 -16.33
CA THR A 153 -8.15 4.04 -15.68
C THR A 153 -8.30 2.63 -16.25
N GLN A 154 -9.36 2.37 -17.02
CA GLN A 154 -9.67 1.05 -17.57
C GLN A 154 -9.84 1.01 -19.08
N GLN A 155 -10.12 2.14 -19.71
CA GLN A 155 -10.42 2.23 -21.14
C GLN A 155 -9.34 3.01 -21.89
N ASP A 156 -9.02 2.55 -23.10
CA ASP A 156 -8.04 3.21 -23.97
C ASP A 156 -8.56 4.54 -24.52
N PHE A 157 -7.66 5.51 -24.66
CA PHE A 157 -7.94 6.80 -25.30
C PHE A 157 -6.74 7.27 -26.13
N PRO A 158 -6.95 8.20 -27.10
CA PRO A 158 -5.86 8.72 -27.91
C PRO A 158 -4.72 9.30 -27.06
N VAL A 159 -3.50 8.82 -27.28
CA VAL A 159 -2.32 9.31 -26.55
C VAL A 159 -1.92 10.69 -27.08
N ASN A 160 -1.78 11.65 -26.17
CA ASN A 160 -1.24 12.98 -26.49
C ASN A 160 0.28 12.93 -26.65
N VAL A 161 0.76 12.73 -27.87
CA VAL A 161 2.19 12.73 -28.21
C VAL A 161 2.85 14.11 -28.18
N ALA A 162 2.05 15.19 -28.14
CA ALA A 162 2.54 16.55 -28.02
C ALA A 162 2.68 17.02 -26.56
N ALA A 163 2.27 16.18 -25.59
CA ALA A 163 2.36 16.50 -24.17
C ALA A 163 3.81 16.75 -23.74
N SER A 164 4.10 17.96 -23.29
CA SER A 164 5.41 18.31 -22.75
C SER A 164 5.28 19.45 -21.74
N CYS A 165 6.23 19.55 -20.82
CA CYS A 165 6.26 20.68 -19.89
C CYS A 165 6.65 21.97 -20.62
N LEU A 166 5.75 22.95 -20.62
CA LEU A 166 5.92 24.26 -21.25
C LEU A 166 6.21 25.39 -20.26
N ALA A 167 6.52 25.08 -19.00
CA ALA A 167 6.92 26.10 -18.04
C ALA A 167 8.11 26.94 -18.57
N PRO A 168 8.23 28.23 -18.21
CA PRO A 168 9.34 29.05 -18.69
C PRO A 168 10.72 28.54 -18.22
N GLN A 169 11.79 28.94 -18.89
CA GLN A 169 13.16 28.73 -18.40
C GLN A 169 13.32 29.39 -17.03
N GLY A 170 13.93 28.70 -16.07
CA GLY A 170 14.08 29.18 -14.69
C GLY A 170 12.84 29.08 -13.82
N SER A 171 11.75 28.48 -14.30
CA SER A 171 10.69 28.02 -13.41
C SER A 171 11.23 26.91 -12.50
N GLU A 172 10.87 26.97 -11.22
CA GLU A 172 11.11 25.89 -10.27
C GLU A 172 10.36 24.62 -10.70
N THR A 173 9.21 24.77 -11.33
CA THR A 173 8.44 23.65 -11.90
C THR A 173 8.97 23.30 -13.30
N GLY A 174 9.34 22.04 -13.55
CA GLY A 174 9.71 21.58 -14.90
C GLY A 174 11.21 21.50 -15.22
N VAL A 175 12.09 21.54 -14.21
CA VAL A 175 13.56 21.43 -14.36
C VAL A 175 14.09 20.08 -14.89
N ARG A 176 13.22 19.11 -15.19
CA ARG A 176 13.60 17.70 -15.48
C ARG A 176 13.09 17.14 -16.82
N SER A 177 12.61 17.98 -17.73
CA SER A 177 12.11 17.52 -19.05
C SER A 177 13.27 17.35 -20.05
N ALA A 178 13.17 16.36 -20.95
CA ALA A 178 14.11 16.17 -22.06
C ALA A 178 14.28 17.44 -22.92
N ASN A 179 13.23 18.25 -23.05
CA ASN A 179 13.28 19.52 -23.78
C ASN A 179 14.16 20.58 -23.09
N ARG A 180 14.57 20.37 -21.83
CA ARG A 180 15.46 21.29 -21.09
C ARG A 180 16.94 21.01 -21.32
N VAL A 181 17.29 19.94 -22.02
CA VAL A 181 18.69 19.59 -22.30
C VAL A 181 19.43 20.70 -23.05
N VAL A 182 18.71 21.49 -23.86
CA VAL A 182 19.28 22.64 -24.57
C VAL A 182 19.84 23.71 -23.63
N PHE A 183 19.30 23.82 -22.40
CA PHE A 183 19.77 24.76 -21.38
C PHE A 183 20.96 24.23 -20.57
N ALA A 184 21.44 23.01 -20.86
CA ALA A 184 22.63 22.44 -20.23
C ALA A 184 23.94 22.94 -20.89
N ASP A 185 23.87 23.64 -22.02
CA ASP A 185 25.03 24.31 -22.59
C ASP A 185 25.49 25.45 -21.65
N PRO A 186 26.76 25.44 -21.18
CA PRO A 186 27.32 26.49 -20.34
C PRO A 186 27.18 27.92 -20.91
N ASN A 187 27.06 28.05 -22.23
CA ASN A 187 26.89 29.33 -22.91
C ASN A 187 25.44 29.81 -22.95
N THR A 188 24.48 28.97 -22.54
CA THR A 188 23.07 29.39 -22.45
C THR A 188 22.89 30.31 -21.24
N PRO A 189 22.47 31.57 -21.44
CA PRO A 189 22.20 32.48 -20.34
C PRO A 189 21.12 31.90 -19.43
N GLN A 190 21.34 31.96 -18.12
CA GLN A 190 20.36 31.51 -17.14
C GLN A 190 19.59 32.73 -16.60
N PRO A 191 18.27 32.63 -16.37
CA PRO A 191 17.45 33.75 -15.91
C PRO A 191 17.87 34.38 -14.57
N TRP A 192 18.64 33.63 -13.76
CA TRP A 192 19.05 34.04 -12.42
C TRP A 192 20.51 34.53 -12.34
N ASP A 193 21.35 34.23 -13.34
CA ASP A 193 22.68 34.83 -13.46
C ASP A 193 23.30 34.66 -14.87
N ASP A 194 24.19 35.60 -15.23
CA ASP A 194 24.92 35.61 -16.49
C ASP A 194 26.30 34.92 -16.41
N LYS A 195 26.57 34.17 -15.33
CA LYS A 195 27.88 33.50 -15.14
C LYS A 195 27.84 32.12 -15.80
N PRO A 196 28.63 31.87 -16.88
CA PRO A 196 28.66 30.57 -17.54
C PRO A 196 28.98 29.44 -16.56
N LYS A 197 28.17 28.38 -16.58
CA LYS A 197 28.36 27.20 -15.71
C LYS A 197 29.34 26.23 -16.37
N VAL A 198 30.63 26.53 -16.22
CA VAL A 198 31.71 25.67 -16.72
C VAL A 198 32.13 24.67 -15.63
N ASP A 199 32.46 23.44 -16.03
CA ASP A 199 33.09 22.45 -15.15
C ASP A 199 34.60 22.53 -15.41
N PRO A 200 35.37 23.22 -14.55
CA PRO A 200 36.78 23.53 -14.82
C PRO A 200 37.69 22.30 -14.75
N ASP A 201 37.30 21.27 -13.99
CA ASP A 201 38.12 20.08 -13.72
C ASP A 201 37.47 18.81 -14.28
N LYS A 202 37.34 18.73 -15.60
CA LYS A 202 36.89 17.50 -16.24
C LYS A 202 37.86 16.36 -15.96
N LEU A 203 37.46 15.40 -15.12
CA LEU A 203 38.04 14.07 -15.15
C LEU A 203 37.75 13.47 -16.53
N ASN A 204 38.77 13.41 -17.38
CA ASN A 204 38.64 12.80 -18.70
C ASN A 204 38.42 11.30 -18.52
N LEU A 205 37.16 10.85 -18.65
CA LEU A 205 36.76 9.45 -18.51
C LEU A 205 36.93 8.64 -19.80
N ASN A 206 37.28 9.29 -20.93
CA ASN A 206 37.53 8.59 -22.19
C ASN A 206 38.56 7.44 -22.05
N PRO A 207 39.65 7.55 -21.25
CA PRO A 207 40.58 6.44 -21.06
C PRO A 207 39.95 5.23 -20.37
N ILE A 208 39.05 5.43 -19.41
CA ILE A 208 38.35 4.34 -18.70
C ILE A 208 37.27 3.74 -19.60
N ALA A 209 36.48 4.60 -20.26
CA ALA A 209 35.46 4.17 -21.21
C ALA A 209 36.05 3.36 -22.37
N THR A 210 37.21 3.77 -22.90
CA THR A 210 37.94 3.06 -23.96
C THR A 210 38.44 1.69 -23.49
N GLN A 211 38.93 1.58 -22.25
CA GLN A 211 39.42 0.33 -21.69
C GLN A 211 38.28 -0.67 -21.38
N LEU A 212 37.10 -0.18 -21.00
CA LEU A 212 35.94 -1.02 -20.68
C LEU A 212 35.05 -1.33 -21.89
N ALA A 213 35.13 -0.54 -22.98
CA ALA A 213 34.30 -0.73 -24.16
C ALA A 213 34.36 -2.16 -24.74
N PRO A 214 35.53 -2.83 -24.87
CA PRO A 214 35.59 -4.21 -25.34
C PRO A 214 34.86 -5.19 -24.41
N SER A 215 34.87 -4.94 -23.10
CA SER A 215 34.19 -5.76 -22.08
C SER A 215 32.67 -5.73 -22.26
N PHE A 216 32.14 -4.65 -22.83
CA PHE A 216 30.73 -4.44 -23.12
C PHE A 216 30.37 -4.62 -24.60
N GLY A 217 31.29 -5.15 -25.42
CA GLY A 217 31.06 -5.39 -26.85
C GLY A 217 30.98 -4.11 -27.71
N ALA A 218 31.40 -2.97 -27.17
CA ALA A 218 31.49 -1.71 -27.89
C ALA A 218 32.90 -1.51 -28.46
N THR A 219 33.00 -0.98 -29.68
CA THR A 219 34.28 -0.57 -30.26
C THR A 219 34.46 0.93 -30.00
N PRO A 220 35.50 1.37 -29.28
CA PRO A 220 35.79 2.79 -29.13
C PRO A 220 36.03 3.41 -30.51
N LYS A 221 35.46 4.59 -30.76
CA LYS A 221 35.78 5.42 -31.94
C LYS A 221 36.56 6.65 -31.50
#